data_AF-A0A6I1QKH1-F1
#
_entry.id   AF-A0A6I1QKH1-F1
#
_cell.length_a   1.000
_cell.length_b   1.000
_cell.length_c   1.000
_cell.angle_alpha   90.00
_cell.angle_beta   90.00
_cell.angle_gamma   90.00
#
_symmetry.space_group_name_H-M   'P 1'
#
loop_
_entity.id
_entity.type
_entity.pdbx_description
1 polymer ?
#
loop_
_entity_poly.entity_id
_entity_poly.type
_entity_poly.pdbx_seq_one_letter_code
_entity_poly.pdbx_strand_id
1 'polypeptide(L)' 'MSEPWLTENDALLGIIEDRIRRAGKITFAEFMETALYHPELGYYNAAYSPIGERADYVTSPETSVLFGRLVARHLIATW' A
#
# COMPACT_ATOMS: atom_id res chain seq x y z
N MET A 1 13.79 6.11 21.32
CA MET A 1 13.46 4.70 21.05
C MET A 1 12.53 4.77 19.86
N SER A 2 13.04 4.58 18.65
CA SER A 2 12.22 4.64 17.43
C SER A 2 11.29 3.43 17.41
N GLU A 3 10.01 3.67 17.20
CA GLU A 3 9.04 2.59 17.06
C GLU A 3 9.36 1.80 15.79
N PRO A 4 9.49 0.47 15.84
CA PRO A 4 9.95 -0.34 14.70
C PRO A 4 8.98 -0.36 13.50
N TRP A 5 7.77 0.20 13.66
CA TRP A 5 6.75 0.35 12.62
C TRP A 5 6.66 1.78 12.04
N LEU A 6 7.47 2.72 12.52
CA LEU A 6 7.66 3.99 11.84
C LEU A 6 8.61 3.74 10.67
N THR A 7 8.07 3.53 9.47
CA THR A 7 8.85 3.67 8.24
C THR A 7 9.12 5.16 8.07
N GLU A 8 10.18 5.67 8.69
CA GLU A 8 10.66 7.03 8.43
C GLU A 8 11.11 7.11 6.97
N ASN A 9 10.18 7.54 6.11
CA ASN A 9 10.45 7.82 4.71
C ASN A 9 10.56 9.34 4.54
N ASP A 10 11.64 9.90 5.08
CA ASP A 10 11.92 11.35 5.06
C ASP A 10 11.89 11.93 3.63
N ALA A 11 12.30 11.11 2.65
CA ALA A 11 12.23 11.47 1.23
C ALA A 11 10.78 11.66 0.75
N LEU A 12 9.86 10.75 1.12
CA LEU A 12 8.45 10.86 0.77
C LEU A 12 7.76 12.03 1.48
N LEU A 13 8.11 12.25 2.76
CA LEU A 13 7.63 13.41 3.52
C LEU A 13 8.02 14.71 2.82
N GLY A 14 9.28 14.85 2.41
CA GLY A 14 9.76 16.01 1.66
C GLY A 14 8.99 16.25 0.35
N ILE A 15 8.66 15.19 -0.38
CA ILE A 15 7.85 15.28 -1.61
C ILE A 15 6.45 15.82 -1.34
N ILE A 16 5.80 15.31 -0.28
CA ILE A 16 4.45 15.74 0.12
C ILE A 16 4.47 17.21 0.58
N GLU A 17 5.45 17.58 1.41
CA GLU A 17 5.64 18.97 1.85
C GLU A 17 5.87 19.92 0.69
N ASP A 18 6.73 19.57 -0.26
CA ASP A 18 7.01 20.38 -1.45
C ASP A 18 5.79 20.54 -2.34
N ARG A 19 4.93 19.52 -2.42
CA ARG A 19 3.66 19.61 -3.14
C ARG A 19 2.71 20.60 -2.45
N ILE A 20 2.56 20.50 -1.13
CA ILE A 20 1.73 21.42 -0.34
C ILE A 20 2.26 22.86 -0.45
N ARG A 21 3.59 23.04 -0.40
CA ARG A 21 4.21 24.37 -0.52
C ARG A 21 3.96 25.02 -1.88
N ARG A 22 3.93 24.23 -2.96
CA ARG A 22 3.73 24.72 -4.35
C ARG A 22 2.26 24.90 -4.73
N ALA A 23 1.40 23.96 -4.36
CA ALA A 23 -0.01 23.93 -4.77
C ALA A 23 -0.96 24.52 -3.72
N GLY A 24 -0.48 24.77 -2.51
CA GLY A 24 -1.34 25.08 -1.35
C GLY A 24 -1.93 23.80 -0.76
N LYS A 25 -3.14 23.90 -0.20
CA LYS A 25 -3.81 22.75 0.41
C LYS A 25 -4.04 21.65 -0.65
N ILE A 26 -3.63 20.44 -0.34
CA ILE A 26 -3.98 19.26 -1.12
C ILE A 26 -5.18 18.55 -0.50
N THR A 27 -5.93 17.82 -1.31
CA THR A 27 -6.98 16.94 -0.82
C THR A 27 -6.38 15.71 -0.14
N PHE A 28 -7.17 15.04 0.69
CA PHE A 28 -6.77 13.76 1.27
C PHE A 28 -6.50 12.69 0.20
N ALA A 29 -7.24 12.71 -0.91
CA ALA A 29 -7.02 11.79 -2.03
C ALA A 29 -5.62 11.99 -2.64
N GLU A 30 -5.16 13.21 -2.84
CA GLU A 30 -3.83 13.49 -3.37
C GLU A 30 -2.70 13.10 -2.40
N PHE A 31 -2.93 13.28 -1.10
CA PHE A 31 -2.03 12.78 -0.08
C PHE A 31 -1.93 11.26 -0.15
N MET A 32 -3.06 10.55 -0.15
CA MET A 32 -3.11 9.09 -0.20
C MET A 32 -2.50 8.53 -1.48
N GLU A 33 -2.75 9.16 -2.63
CA GLU A 33 -2.13 8.78 -3.90
C GLU A 33 -0.60 8.78 -3.79
N THR A 34 -0.04 9.84 -3.19
CA THR A 34 1.42 9.97 -3.03
C THR A 34 1.94 8.98 -1.99
N ALA A 35 1.30 8.92 -0.83
CA ALA A 35 1.71 8.05 0.28
C ALA A 35 1.68 6.56 -0.09
N LEU A 36 0.67 6.14 -0.86
CA LEU A 36 0.47 4.75 -1.23
C LEU A 36 1.22 4.36 -2.51
N TYR A 37 1.25 5.24 -3.52
CA TYR A 37 1.62 4.89 -4.89
C TYR A 37 2.76 5.71 -5.49
N HIS A 38 3.49 6.51 -4.71
CA HIS A 38 4.73 7.13 -5.25
C HIS A 38 5.63 6.03 -5.86
N PRO A 39 6.15 6.19 -7.09
CA PRO A 39 6.79 5.10 -7.85
C PRO A 39 7.93 4.38 -7.13
N GLU A 40 8.69 5.09 -6.30
CA GLU A 40 9.86 4.53 -5.59
C GLU A 40 9.66 4.42 -4.08
N LEU A 41 8.73 5.19 -3.53
CA LEU A 41 8.66 5.48 -2.09
C LEU A 41 7.28 5.19 -1.50
N GLY A 42 6.27 4.98 -2.35
CA GLY A 42 4.92 4.71 -1.92
C GLY A 42 4.84 3.36 -1.24
N TYR A 43 3.96 3.24 -0.25
CA TYR A 43 3.76 2.03 0.54
C TYR A 43 3.63 0.74 -0.30
N TYR A 44 2.94 0.80 -1.44
CA TYR A 44 2.74 -0.35 -2.33
C TYR A 44 3.84 -0.56 -3.38
N ASN A 45 4.76 0.38 -3.53
CA ASN A 45 5.86 0.32 -4.51
C ASN A 45 7.24 0.21 -3.84
N ALA A 46 7.31 0.32 -2.52
CA ALA A 46 8.55 0.14 -1.77
C ALA A 46 9.10 -1.29 -1.95
N ALA A 47 10.39 -1.48 -1.69
CA ALA A 47 11.08 -2.76 -1.87
C ALA A 47 10.53 -3.91 -0.99
N TYR A 48 9.71 -3.58 0.01
CA TYR A 48 9.08 -4.52 0.91
C TYR A 48 7.61 -4.77 0.51
N SER A 49 7.19 -6.04 0.47
CA SER A 49 5.79 -6.39 0.27
C SER A 49 4.99 -6.19 1.56
N PRO A 50 3.94 -5.36 1.57
CA PRO A 50 3.09 -5.17 2.75
C PRO A 50 2.16 -6.36 3.03
N ILE A 51 2.08 -7.31 2.09
CA ILE A 51 1.17 -8.47 2.14
C ILE A 51 1.95 -9.73 2.49
N GLY A 52 1.48 -10.46 3.51
CA GLY A 52 1.99 -11.78 3.90
C GLY A 52 1.93 -12.04 5.41
N GLU A 53 2.15 -13.28 5.84
CA GLU A 53 2.07 -13.68 7.27
C GLU A 53 3.04 -12.93 8.19
N ARG A 54 4.14 -12.43 7.63
CA ARG A 54 5.16 -11.63 8.33
C ARG A 54 5.18 -10.18 7.88
N ALA A 55 4.08 -9.72 7.29
CA ALA A 55 3.92 -8.37 6.83
C ALA A 55 2.83 -7.61 7.58
N ASP A 56 2.61 -6.37 7.17
CA ASP A 56 1.70 -5.46 7.84
C ASP A 56 0.27 -6.02 7.88
N TYR A 57 -0.11 -6.80 6.86
CA TYR A 57 -1.38 -7.51 6.86
C TYR A 57 -1.36 -8.77 5.98
N VAL A 58 -2.32 -9.64 6.24
CA VAL A 58 -2.65 -10.81 5.41
C VAL A 58 -3.91 -10.55 4.61
N THR A 59 -4.03 -11.18 3.45
CA THR A 59 -5.26 -11.18 2.64
C THR A 59 -5.83 -12.60 2.51
N SER A 60 -7.06 -12.74 2.04
CA SER A 60 -7.71 -14.05 1.91
C SER A 60 -6.92 -15.06 1.05
N PRO A 61 -6.29 -14.66 -0.08
CA PRO A 61 -5.38 -15.55 -0.82
C PRO A 61 -4.23 -16.12 0.02
N GLU A 62 -3.67 -15.32 0.93
CA GLU A 62 -2.55 -15.73 1.79
C GLU A 62 -2.98 -16.68 2.90
N THR A 63 -4.27 -16.68 3.29
CA THR A 63 -4.76 -17.48 4.42
C THR A 63 -5.01 -18.94 4.05
N SER A 64 -5.47 -19.21 2.82
CA SER A 64 -5.79 -20.57 2.38
C SER A 64 -5.92 -20.71 0.88
N VAL A 65 -5.36 -21.78 0.32
CA VAL A 65 -5.54 -22.21 -1.08
C VAL A 65 -7.02 -22.41 -1.47
N LEU A 66 -7.92 -22.58 -0.49
CA LEU A 66 -9.35 -22.74 -0.73
C LEU A 66 -9.97 -21.46 -1.31
N PHE A 67 -9.48 -20.27 -0.96
CA PHE A 67 -10.00 -19.00 -1.50
C PHE A 67 -9.89 -18.98 -3.03
N GLY A 68 -8.69 -19.24 -3.56
CA GLY A 68 -8.46 -19.29 -5.01
C GLY A 68 -9.30 -20.37 -5.72
N ARG A 69 -9.46 -21.55 -5.11
CA ARG A 69 -10.30 -22.63 -5.67
C ARG A 69 -11.76 -22.23 -5.77
N LEU A 70 -12.30 -21.57 -4.75
CA LEU A 70 -13.70 -21.12 -4.73
C LEU A 70 -13.94 -20.01 -5.75
N VAL A 71 -13.03 -19.02 -5.85
CA VAL A 71 -13.10 -17.96 -6.86
C VAL A 71 -13.06 -18.54 -8.27
N ALA A 72 -12.14 -19.47 -8.55
CA ALA A 72 -12.03 -20.11 -9.87
C ALA A 72 -13.30 -20.89 -10.24
N ARG A 73 -13.86 -21.67 -9.30
CA ARG A 73 -15.12 -22.38 -9.51
C ARG A 73 -16.27 -21.42 -9.79
N HIS A 74 -16.35 -20.30 -9.08
CA HIS A 74 -17.39 -19.30 -9.29
C HIS A 74 -17.29 -18.69 -10.69
N LEU A 75 -16.09 -18.24 -11.09
CA LEU A 75 -15.86 -17.67 -12.42
C LEU A 75 -16.27 -18.64 -13.54
N ILE A 76 -15.90 -19.92 -13.45
CA ILE A 76 -16.31 -20.94 -14.44
C ILE A 76 -17.84 -21.10 -14.49
N ALA A 77 -18.52 -21.02 -13.35
CA ALA A 77 -19.96 -21.22 -13.26
C ALA A 77 -20.78 -20.02 -13.78
N THR A 78 -20.18 -18.83 -13.88
CA THR A 78 -20.86 -17.57 -14.26
C THR A 78 -20.38 -16.99 -15.59
N TRP A 79 -19.47 -17.67 -16.29
CA TRP A 79 -18.95 -17.23 -17.59
C TRP A 79 -19.97 -17.32 -18.72
#